data_AF-A0A818MPX1-F1
#
_entry.id   AF-A0A818MPX1-F1
#
_cell.length_a   1.000
_cell.length_b   1.000
_cell.length_c   1.000
_cell.angle_alpha   90.00
_cell.angle_beta   90.00
_cell.angle_gamma   90.00
#
_symmetry.space_group_name_H-M   'P 1'
#
loop_
_entity.id
_entity.type
_entity.pdbx_description
1 polymer ?
#
loop_
_entity_poly.entity_id
_entity_poly.type
_entity_poly.pdbx_seq_one_letter_code
_entity_poly.pdbx_strand_id
1 'polypeptide(L)'
;MKARDVCIIYLLFISVSGTQWNYGDLGPDIWSEHYPSCDGQSQSPINILTASRDVCIIYLLFISVSGTQWNYGDLGPDIWSEHYPSCDGQSQSPINILTACTVYKDFKPFTFISTHDEKHYFTLKNNGHTIIGTINNEYKQSPIQLTGGGLNGTFEFVNFHLHWGENYKSGSEHQINGVKYAGEIHFVYQNPVTSQIAVLGMFMQSYLHKKRFVFDKNDLTRDEWHRYFDTAKTLTSENDSILFDSNITLLMGENLQDFWRYEGSLTTPPCTEGIIWTVFKRPIIFMEEEFKHLRDNVYFEDYRGPQPLYNRTVYRNFHSEKLSSIPDYNRCLLDFQYEKAMNIISLFGVINCTARSFFFFLLVIYFILLFILFVVFRKMRYSVERKKNE
;
A
#
# COMPACT_ATOMS: atom_id res chain seq x y z
N MET A 1 -61.08 10.10 3.92
CA MET A 1 -59.80 10.81 4.11
C MET A 1 -58.69 9.81 3.85
N LYS A 2 -57.80 10.14 2.90
CA LYS A 2 -56.76 9.26 2.36
C LYS A 2 -55.57 9.20 3.31
N ALA A 3 -55.02 8.01 3.50
CA ALA A 3 -53.66 7.79 3.98
C ALA A 3 -52.66 8.39 2.96
N ARG A 4 -51.63 9.09 3.44
CA ARG A 4 -50.43 9.45 2.67
C ARG A 4 -49.19 9.43 3.57
N ASP A 5 -48.37 8.42 3.33
CA ASP A 5 -46.94 8.46 3.07
C ASP A 5 -46.02 9.08 4.14
N VAL A 6 -45.50 8.22 5.02
CA VAL A 6 -44.29 8.46 5.80
C VAL A 6 -43.09 8.22 4.88
N CYS A 7 -42.33 9.27 4.57
CA CYS A 7 -41.09 9.18 3.79
C CYS A 7 -39.89 9.15 4.76
N ILE A 8 -39.22 8.00 4.87
CA ILE A 8 -37.94 7.89 5.59
C ILE A 8 -36.83 8.08 4.55
N ILE A 9 -36.15 9.22 4.59
CA ILE A 9 -34.96 9.48 3.76
C ILE A 9 -33.73 9.26 4.64
N TYR A 10 -32.93 8.23 4.34
CA TYR A 10 -31.60 8.05 4.91
C TYR A 10 -30.60 8.88 4.08
N LEU A 11 -30.00 9.92 4.68
CA LEU A 11 -28.85 10.61 4.11
C LEU A 11 -27.60 10.14 4.87
N LEU A 12 -26.77 9.34 4.20
CA LEU A 12 -25.45 8.93 4.69
C LEU A 12 -24.43 10.01 4.30
N PHE A 13 -23.87 10.72 5.28
CA PHE A 13 -22.69 11.55 5.11
C PHE A 13 -21.48 10.80 5.65
N ILE A 14 -20.50 10.50 4.79
CA ILE A 14 -19.21 9.94 5.18
C ILE A 14 -18.26 11.11 5.37
N SER A 15 -17.87 11.43 6.61
CA SER A 15 -16.71 12.29 6.86
C SER A 15 -15.47 11.42 7.05
N VAL A 16 -14.40 11.72 6.30
CA VAL A 16 -13.09 11.10 6.50
C VAL A 16 -12.30 12.06 7.39
N SER A 17 -12.20 11.75 8.68
CA SER A 17 -11.39 12.55 9.61
C SER A 17 -9.97 11.98 9.69
N GLY A 18 -9.02 12.68 9.07
CA GLY A 18 -7.62 12.68 9.47
C GLY A 18 -7.32 14.02 10.11
N THR A 19 -6.62 14.02 11.25
CA THR A 19 -6.23 15.15 12.12
C THR A 19 -7.25 15.56 13.21
N GLN A 20 -6.79 15.51 14.46
CA GLN A 20 -7.47 16.08 15.62
C GLN A 20 -7.52 17.61 15.46
N TRP A 21 -8.73 18.16 15.31
CA TRP A 21 -8.96 19.60 15.37
C TRP A 21 -9.09 20.02 16.83
N ASN A 22 -8.18 20.87 17.30
CA ASN A 22 -8.19 21.43 18.64
C ASN A 22 -9.12 22.65 18.66
N TYR A 23 -10.24 22.56 19.37
CA TYR A 23 -11.26 23.63 19.51
C TYR A 23 -10.83 24.76 20.47
N GLY A 24 -9.55 24.84 20.83
CA GLY A 24 -9.05 25.67 21.93
C GLY A 24 -8.85 27.15 21.61
N ASP A 25 -8.45 27.49 20.39
CA ASP A 25 -7.83 28.82 20.15
C ASP A 25 -8.47 29.65 19.02
N LEU A 26 -9.46 29.12 18.28
CA LEU A 26 -10.15 29.87 17.22
C LEU A 26 -11.67 29.63 17.28
N GLY A 27 -12.32 30.30 18.24
CA GLY A 27 -13.78 30.29 18.38
C GLY A 27 -14.50 31.08 17.27
N PRO A 28 -15.84 30.94 17.18
CA PRO A 28 -16.69 31.56 16.14
C PRO A 28 -16.66 33.10 16.12
N ASP A 29 -16.08 33.75 17.13
CA ASP A 29 -16.08 35.20 17.30
C ASP A 29 -15.06 35.96 16.42
N ILE A 30 -14.18 35.24 15.69
CA ILE A 30 -13.13 35.82 14.81
C ILE A 30 -13.27 35.43 13.33
N TRP A 31 -14.32 34.67 12.98
CA TRP A 31 -14.55 34.18 11.60
C TRP A 31 -14.92 35.28 10.59
N SER A 32 -15.57 36.35 11.05
CA SER A 32 -15.96 37.49 10.20
C SER A 32 -14.79 38.38 9.77
N GLU A 33 -13.65 38.33 10.47
CA GLU A 33 -12.45 39.11 10.12
C GLU A 33 -11.56 38.46 9.05
N HIS A 34 -11.68 37.13 8.83
CA HIS A 34 -10.82 36.39 7.89
C HIS A 34 -11.52 35.95 6.59
N TYR A 35 -12.85 35.83 6.57
CA TYR A 35 -13.59 35.30 5.41
C TYR A 35 -14.84 36.13 5.06
N PRO A 36 -14.68 37.26 4.34
CA PRO A 36 -15.78 38.15 3.96
C PRO A 36 -16.84 37.51 3.04
N SER A 37 -16.54 36.34 2.45
CA SER A 37 -17.45 35.58 1.58
C SER A 37 -18.50 34.74 2.33
N CYS A 38 -18.43 34.68 3.66
CA CYS A 38 -19.34 33.89 4.49
C CYS A 38 -20.45 34.72 5.18
N ASP A 39 -20.51 36.02 4.91
CA ASP A 39 -21.50 36.92 5.51
C ASP A 39 -22.81 36.88 4.70
N GLY A 40 -23.66 35.88 4.99
CA GLY A 40 -25.00 35.84 4.39
C GLY A 40 -25.74 34.50 4.36
N GLN A 41 -25.17 33.40 4.86
CA GLN A 41 -25.91 32.14 4.97
C GLN A 41 -25.95 31.65 6.42
N SER A 42 -27.15 31.27 6.84
CA SER A 42 -27.55 30.90 8.19
C SER A 42 -26.53 29.97 8.85
N GLN A 43 -25.80 30.50 9.84
CA GLN A 43 -24.88 29.70 10.65
C GLN A 43 -25.64 29.14 11.86
N SER A 44 -25.55 27.82 12.04
CA SER A 44 -25.89 27.12 13.28
C SER A 44 -25.10 27.68 14.48
N PRO A 45 -25.64 27.63 15.71
CA PRO A 45 -26.69 26.71 16.15
C PRO A 45 -28.10 27.31 16.17
N ILE A 46 -29.05 26.55 15.61
CA ILE A 46 -30.49 26.76 15.76
C ILE A 46 -30.87 26.49 17.22
N ASN A 47 -31.51 27.46 17.88
CA ASN A 47 -32.06 27.30 19.21
C ASN A 47 -33.36 26.45 19.14
N ILE A 48 -33.31 25.17 19.54
CA ILE A 48 -34.36 24.16 19.31
C ILE A 48 -35.63 24.34 20.17
N LEU A 49 -35.71 25.34 21.05
CA LEU A 49 -36.86 25.48 21.95
C LEU A 49 -38.08 26.24 21.39
N THR A 50 -38.08 26.67 20.12
CA THR A 50 -39.19 27.47 19.55
C THR A 50 -39.74 27.02 18.19
N ALA A 51 -39.33 25.88 17.63
CA ALA A 51 -39.81 25.44 16.32
C ALA A 51 -41.10 24.59 16.39
N SER A 52 -42.13 25.09 15.70
CA SER A 52 -43.47 24.54 15.46
C SER A 52 -43.53 23.04 15.10
N ARG A 53 -44.69 22.43 15.35
CA ARG A 53 -45.05 21.00 15.31
C ARG A 53 -44.97 20.24 13.96
N ASP A 54 -44.29 20.77 12.94
CA ASP A 54 -44.25 20.14 11.60
C ASP A 54 -42.83 19.85 11.07
N VAL A 55 -41.85 19.61 11.95
CA VAL A 55 -40.47 19.32 11.54
C VAL A 55 -40.21 17.81 11.50
N CYS A 56 -39.89 17.30 10.31
CA CYS A 56 -39.28 15.99 10.14
C CYS A 56 -38.00 15.92 11.02
N ILE A 57 -38.03 15.07 12.04
CA ILE A 57 -36.84 14.79 12.86
C ILE A 57 -35.89 13.96 12.00
N ILE A 58 -34.92 14.63 11.38
CA ILE A 58 -33.77 13.99 10.74
C ILE A 58 -32.88 13.49 11.88
N TYR A 59 -32.88 12.18 12.14
CA TYR A 59 -31.84 11.56 12.97
C TYR A 59 -30.52 11.60 12.19
N LEU A 60 -29.71 12.63 12.43
CA LEU A 60 -28.31 12.67 12.00
C LEU A 60 -27.52 11.69 12.88
N LEU A 61 -27.41 10.44 12.43
CA LEU A 61 -26.41 9.51 12.95
C LEU A 61 -25.05 9.95 12.38
N PHE A 62 -24.30 10.72 13.17
CA PHE A 62 -22.87 10.90 12.91
C PHE A 62 -22.16 9.58 13.22
N ILE A 63 -22.01 8.73 12.22
CA ILE A 63 -21.07 7.62 12.29
C ILE A 63 -19.69 8.22 12.00
N SER A 64 -18.92 8.52 13.06
CA SER A 64 -17.50 8.78 12.91
C SER A 64 -16.82 7.48 12.49
N VAL A 65 -16.61 7.29 11.20
CA VAL A 65 -15.70 6.25 10.70
C VAL A 65 -14.30 6.83 10.88
N SER A 66 -13.72 6.66 12.08
CA SER A 66 -12.29 6.81 12.22
C SER A 66 -11.67 5.77 11.30
N GLY A 67 -10.98 6.21 10.25
CA GLY A 67 -10.07 5.33 9.53
C GLY A 67 -9.15 4.73 10.59
N THR A 68 -9.17 3.41 10.74
CA THR A 68 -8.31 2.68 11.66
C THR A 68 -6.86 3.01 11.30
N GLN A 69 -6.00 3.27 12.27
CA GLN A 69 -4.60 3.54 11.97
C GLN A 69 -3.94 2.29 11.34
N TRP A 70 -3.04 2.45 10.38
CA TRP A 70 -2.24 1.36 9.80
C TRP A 70 -0.76 1.76 9.73
N ASN A 71 0.13 0.78 9.63
CA ASN A 71 1.55 1.01 9.37
C ASN A 71 2.17 -0.23 8.69
N TYR A 72 3.50 -0.29 8.59
CA TYR A 72 4.24 -1.45 8.08
C TYR A 72 4.91 -2.30 9.19
N GLY A 73 4.66 -1.96 10.46
CA GLY A 73 5.15 -2.68 11.65
C GLY A 73 4.02 -3.47 12.32
N ASP A 74 3.70 -3.11 13.57
CA ASP A 74 2.71 -3.85 14.39
C ASP A 74 1.29 -3.87 13.81
N LEU A 75 0.93 -2.86 13.02
CA LEU A 75 -0.33 -2.80 12.25
C LEU A 75 -0.06 -3.02 10.76
N GLY A 76 0.82 -3.98 10.48
CA GLY A 76 1.40 -4.28 9.18
C GLY A 76 0.46 -4.97 8.18
N PRO A 77 0.94 -5.17 6.93
CA PRO A 77 0.19 -5.79 5.84
C PRO A 77 -0.56 -7.08 6.16
N ASP A 78 0.00 -7.92 7.03
CA ASP A 78 -0.55 -9.23 7.38
C ASP A 78 -1.89 -9.15 8.14
N ILE A 79 -2.18 -8.02 8.78
CA ILE A 79 -3.41 -7.81 9.55
C ILE A 79 -4.29 -6.69 9.00
N TRP A 80 -3.92 -6.05 7.89
CA TRP A 80 -4.71 -4.96 7.32
C TRP A 80 -6.15 -5.39 7.01
N SER A 81 -6.36 -6.65 6.61
CA SER A 81 -7.70 -7.18 6.31
C SER A 81 -8.66 -7.19 7.51
N GLU A 82 -8.16 -7.21 8.74
CA GLU A 82 -8.99 -7.17 9.95
C GLU A 82 -9.74 -5.84 10.10
N HIS A 83 -9.11 -4.75 9.62
CA HIS A 83 -9.64 -3.39 9.72
C HIS A 83 -10.09 -2.83 8.36
N TYR A 84 -9.52 -3.35 7.28
CA TYR A 84 -9.80 -2.99 5.90
C TYR A 84 -10.13 -4.26 5.11
N PRO A 85 -11.38 -4.75 5.16
CA PRO A 85 -11.75 -6.03 4.56
C PRO A 85 -11.42 -6.16 3.07
N SER A 86 -11.38 -5.04 2.34
CA SER A 86 -10.95 -4.98 0.93
C SER A 86 -9.51 -5.40 0.71
N CYS A 87 -8.64 -5.38 1.73
CA CYS A 87 -7.27 -5.87 1.64
C CYS A 87 -7.16 -7.40 1.49
N ASP A 88 -8.24 -8.17 1.73
CA ASP A 88 -8.35 -9.62 1.48
C ASP A 88 -9.05 -9.94 0.14
N GLY A 89 -9.08 -8.96 -0.78
CA GLY A 89 -9.68 -9.15 -2.10
C GLY A 89 -8.91 -10.11 -3.02
N GLN A 90 -9.50 -10.43 -4.17
CA GLN A 90 -8.92 -11.39 -5.15
C GLN A 90 -8.15 -10.71 -6.29
N SER A 91 -8.12 -9.38 -6.31
CA SER A 91 -7.41 -8.56 -7.29
C SER A 91 -6.40 -7.64 -6.59
N GLN A 92 -5.77 -8.13 -5.52
CA GLN A 92 -4.82 -7.35 -4.73
C GLN A 92 -3.46 -7.16 -5.41
N SER A 93 -2.80 -6.07 -5.07
CA SER A 93 -1.45 -5.68 -5.47
C SER A 93 -0.56 -5.50 -4.23
N PRO A 94 0.77 -5.62 -4.37
CA PRO A 94 1.52 -5.93 -5.60
C PRO A 94 1.45 -7.42 -5.98
N ILE A 95 2.10 -7.84 -7.07
CA ILE A 95 2.19 -9.25 -7.49
C ILE A 95 3.62 -9.64 -7.86
N ASN A 96 3.89 -10.95 -7.85
CA ASN A 96 5.07 -11.51 -8.51
C ASN A 96 4.77 -11.76 -10.01
N ILE A 97 5.44 -11.02 -10.89
CA ILE A 97 5.32 -11.15 -12.33
C ILE A 97 6.21 -12.30 -12.79
N LEU A 98 5.58 -13.45 -13.01
CA LEU A 98 6.21 -14.60 -13.64
C LEU A 98 6.28 -14.40 -15.15
N THR A 99 7.44 -14.02 -15.68
CA THR A 99 7.59 -13.55 -17.07
C THR A 99 7.16 -14.60 -18.09
N ALA A 100 7.39 -15.88 -17.80
CA ALA A 100 6.97 -17.02 -18.63
C ALA A 100 5.44 -17.17 -18.73
N CYS A 101 4.68 -16.65 -17.75
CA CYS A 101 3.22 -16.74 -17.69
C CYS A 101 2.53 -15.51 -18.31
N THR A 102 3.28 -14.55 -18.85
CA THR A 102 2.74 -13.28 -19.36
C THR A 102 2.26 -13.40 -20.82
N VAL A 103 1.12 -12.78 -21.11
CA VAL A 103 0.49 -12.81 -22.42
C VAL A 103 0.90 -11.58 -23.24
N TYR A 104 1.39 -11.80 -24.46
CA TYR A 104 1.66 -10.69 -25.36
C TYR A 104 0.37 -9.97 -25.74
N LYS A 105 0.38 -8.64 -25.64
CA LYS A 105 -0.68 -7.79 -26.17
C LYS A 105 -0.05 -6.52 -26.72
N ASP A 106 -0.38 -6.20 -27.96
CA ASP A 106 0.08 -4.97 -28.60
C ASP A 106 -0.66 -3.77 -28.00
N PHE A 107 0.05 -3.01 -27.18
CA PHE A 107 -0.44 -1.77 -26.59
C PHE A 107 0.23 -0.59 -27.29
N LYS A 108 -0.58 0.37 -27.73
CA LYS A 108 -0.05 1.64 -28.24
C LYS A 108 0.87 2.28 -27.19
N PRO A 109 1.96 2.96 -27.58
CA PRO A 109 2.81 3.69 -26.64
C PRO A 109 2.03 4.69 -25.80
N PHE A 110 2.58 5.04 -24.64
CA PHE A 110 2.07 6.19 -23.89
C PHE A 110 2.33 7.48 -24.66
N THR A 111 1.42 8.44 -24.53
CA THR A 111 1.59 9.81 -24.99
C THR A 111 1.45 10.71 -23.78
N PHE A 112 2.58 11.27 -23.34
CA PHE A 112 2.64 12.27 -22.29
C PHE A 112 2.35 13.64 -22.90
N ILE A 113 1.32 14.31 -22.38
CA ILE A 113 0.84 15.58 -22.93
C ILE A 113 1.65 16.75 -22.36
N SER A 114 2.14 16.64 -21.12
CA SER A 114 3.14 17.55 -20.56
C SER A 114 4.44 17.43 -21.35
N THR A 115 4.98 18.56 -21.82
CA THR A 115 6.19 18.53 -22.64
C THR A 115 7.43 18.19 -21.81
N HIS A 116 8.46 17.60 -22.43
CA HIS A 116 9.73 17.28 -21.77
C HIS A 116 10.48 18.51 -21.24
N ASP A 117 10.07 19.72 -21.67
CA ASP A 117 10.68 20.99 -21.25
C ASP A 117 9.89 21.68 -20.11
N GLU A 118 8.70 21.18 -19.75
CA GLU A 118 7.85 21.79 -18.73
C GLU A 118 8.22 21.31 -17.33
N LYS A 119 8.70 22.22 -16.50
CA LYS A 119 8.86 22.01 -15.07
C LYS A 119 7.54 22.20 -14.34
N HIS A 120 7.29 21.33 -13.38
CA HIS A 120 6.16 21.42 -12.47
C HIS A 120 6.68 21.55 -11.04
N TYR A 121 5.91 22.27 -10.21
CA TYR A 121 6.16 22.45 -8.80
C TYR A 121 5.37 21.42 -8.01
N PHE A 122 6.10 20.66 -7.21
CA PHE A 122 5.57 19.64 -6.32
C PHE A 122 5.78 20.05 -4.86
N THR A 123 4.84 19.69 -4.00
CA THR A 123 5.09 19.59 -2.56
C THR A 123 5.53 18.17 -2.26
N LEU A 124 6.81 18.00 -1.91
CA LEU A 124 7.30 16.76 -1.33
C LEU A 124 6.95 16.76 0.15
N LYS A 125 6.38 15.67 0.64
CA LYS A 125 5.97 15.53 2.03
C LYS A 125 6.36 14.16 2.55
N ASN A 126 6.98 14.10 3.73
CA ASN A 126 7.03 12.87 4.51
C ASN A 126 5.66 12.70 5.19
N ASN A 127 4.89 11.69 4.78
CA ASN A 127 3.55 11.44 5.32
C ASN A 127 3.52 10.35 6.40
N GLY A 128 4.68 9.96 6.94
CA GLY A 128 4.80 8.88 7.93
C GLY A 128 4.84 7.47 7.33
N HIS A 129 4.62 7.36 6.02
CA HIS A 129 4.64 6.08 5.29
C HIS A 129 5.57 6.09 4.08
N THR A 130 5.80 7.25 3.47
CA THR A 130 6.65 7.44 2.28
C THR A 130 6.98 8.93 2.13
N ILE A 131 7.86 9.26 1.19
CA ILE A 131 7.98 10.63 0.64
C ILE A 131 7.07 10.72 -0.59
N ILE A 132 5.99 11.48 -0.45
CA ILE A 132 4.99 11.69 -1.50
C ILE A 132 5.17 13.07 -2.14
N GLY A 133 5.23 13.11 -3.47
CA GLY A 133 5.20 14.33 -4.27
C GLY A 133 3.82 14.58 -4.86
N THR A 134 3.21 15.71 -4.52
CA THR A 134 1.90 16.16 -5.03
C THR A 134 2.04 17.47 -5.78
N ILE A 135 1.18 17.74 -6.76
CA ILE A 135 1.16 19.03 -7.46
C ILE A 135 0.90 20.14 -6.45
N ASN A 136 1.76 21.16 -6.45
CA ASN A 136 1.56 22.34 -5.64
C ASN A 136 0.56 23.28 -6.35
N ASN A 137 -0.59 23.52 -5.72
CA ASN A 137 -1.68 24.32 -6.29
C ASN A 137 -1.46 25.84 -6.19
N GLU A 138 -0.48 26.31 -5.40
CA GLU A 138 -0.16 27.74 -5.30
C GLU A 138 0.52 28.24 -6.59
N TYR A 139 1.22 27.34 -7.28
CA TYR A 139 1.81 27.62 -8.57
C TYR A 139 0.81 27.27 -9.67
N LYS A 140 0.52 28.22 -10.56
CA LYS A 140 -0.33 27.98 -11.72
C LYS A 140 0.43 27.14 -12.74
N GLN A 141 -0.05 25.93 -13.02
CA GLN A 141 0.60 24.98 -13.92
C GLN A 141 -0.45 24.24 -14.75
N SER A 142 -0.06 23.81 -15.94
CA SER A 142 -0.87 22.93 -16.77
C SER A 142 -1.03 21.57 -16.08
N PRO A 143 -2.16 20.86 -16.29
CA PRO A 143 -2.30 19.51 -15.77
C PRO A 143 -1.30 18.57 -16.45
N ILE A 144 -0.67 17.70 -15.66
CA ILE A 144 0.18 16.63 -16.20
C ILE A 144 -0.74 15.49 -16.62
N GLN A 145 -0.81 15.25 -17.93
CA GLN A 145 -1.73 14.27 -18.51
C GLN A 145 -1.00 13.21 -19.32
N LEU A 146 -1.58 12.01 -19.35
CA LEU A 146 -1.17 10.94 -20.25
C LEU A 146 -2.38 10.27 -20.93
N THR A 147 -2.10 9.70 -22.10
CA THR A 147 -3.01 8.82 -22.85
C THR A 147 -2.21 7.64 -23.42
N GLY A 148 -2.87 6.69 -24.08
CA GLY A 148 -2.20 5.55 -24.68
C GLY A 148 -1.83 4.48 -23.66
N GLY A 149 -0.84 3.64 -23.96
CA GLY A 149 -0.46 2.51 -23.10
C GLY A 149 -1.57 1.49 -22.90
N GLY A 150 -2.66 1.51 -23.68
CA GLY A 150 -3.85 0.70 -23.45
C GLY A 150 -4.82 1.23 -22.38
N LEU A 151 -4.64 2.46 -21.91
CA LEU A 151 -5.60 3.16 -21.07
C LEU A 151 -6.77 3.70 -21.90
N ASN A 152 -7.96 3.73 -21.31
CA ASN A 152 -9.16 4.26 -21.95
C ASN A 152 -9.40 5.72 -21.51
N GLY A 153 -9.08 6.66 -22.38
CA GLY A 153 -9.21 8.10 -22.14
C GLY A 153 -7.93 8.76 -21.63
N THR A 154 -8.09 9.98 -21.13
CA THR A 154 -7.01 10.81 -20.57
C THR A 154 -6.96 10.64 -19.07
N PHE A 155 -5.74 10.49 -18.55
CA PHE A 155 -5.46 10.33 -17.14
C PHE A 155 -4.60 11.50 -16.66
N GLU A 156 -4.97 12.09 -15.53
CA GLU A 156 -4.30 13.22 -14.90
C GLU A 156 -3.47 12.76 -13.71
N PHE A 157 -2.26 13.30 -13.59
CA PHE A 157 -1.34 12.98 -12.51
C PHE A 157 -1.93 13.42 -11.17
N VAL A 158 -1.76 12.57 -10.15
CA VAL A 158 -2.23 12.83 -8.79
C VAL A 158 -1.04 13.02 -7.85
N ASN A 159 -0.17 12.01 -7.79
CA ASN A 159 1.03 12.04 -6.97
C ASN A 159 2.05 11.03 -7.47
N PHE A 160 3.29 11.16 -6.99
CA PHE A 160 4.24 10.07 -7.01
C PHE A 160 4.72 9.79 -5.59
N HIS A 161 5.11 8.55 -5.33
CA HIS A 161 5.69 8.15 -4.06
C HIS A 161 6.64 6.97 -4.27
N LEU A 162 7.47 6.71 -3.27
CA LEU A 162 8.51 5.68 -3.33
C LEU A 162 8.23 4.62 -2.27
N HIS A 163 8.62 3.41 -2.57
CA HIS A 163 8.78 2.32 -1.62
C HIS A 163 10.23 1.87 -1.65
N TRP A 164 10.83 1.58 -0.50
CA TRP A 164 12.18 1.11 -0.36
C TRP A 164 12.28 0.12 0.80
N GLY A 165 13.35 -0.66 0.81
CA GLY A 165 13.61 -1.62 1.87
C GLY A 165 14.96 -1.39 2.49
N GLU A 166 15.27 -2.25 3.44
CA GLU A 166 16.47 -2.16 4.29
C GLU A 166 17.78 -2.24 3.48
N ASN A 167 17.77 -2.89 2.31
CA ASN A 167 18.98 -3.14 1.53
C ASN A 167 18.73 -3.22 0.03
N TYR A 168 19.80 -3.27 -0.75
CA TYR A 168 19.75 -3.31 -2.21
C TYR A 168 19.01 -4.51 -2.85
N LYS A 169 18.65 -5.54 -2.07
CA LYS A 169 17.94 -6.76 -2.54
C LYS A 169 16.45 -6.78 -2.16
N SER A 170 15.97 -5.84 -1.36
CA SER A 170 14.58 -5.80 -0.92
C SER A 170 14.10 -4.36 -0.83
N GLY A 171 12.84 -4.12 -1.21
CA GLY A 171 12.25 -2.79 -1.16
C GLY A 171 11.19 -2.55 -2.21
N SER A 172 11.30 -3.20 -3.37
CA SER A 172 10.19 -3.19 -4.32
C SER A 172 9.00 -3.96 -3.79
N GLU A 173 7.81 -3.46 -4.13
CA GLU A 173 6.54 -4.10 -3.87
C GLU A 173 6.34 -5.27 -4.85
N HIS A 174 6.46 -4.99 -6.15
CA HIS A 174 6.44 -6.02 -7.18
C HIS A 174 7.72 -6.87 -7.18
N GLN A 175 7.59 -8.06 -7.74
CA GLN A 175 8.70 -8.96 -8.02
C GLN A 175 8.69 -9.37 -9.49
N ILE A 176 9.86 -9.66 -10.03
CA ILE A 176 10.01 -10.33 -11.33
C ILE A 176 10.61 -11.70 -11.08
N ASN A 177 9.87 -12.77 -11.38
CA ASN A 177 10.31 -14.16 -11.15
C ASN A 177 10.85 -14.40 -9.72
N GLY A 178 10.18 -13.83 -8.71
CA GLY A 178 10.56 -13.92 -7.30
C GLY A 178 11.69 -12.99 -6.86
N VAL A 179 12.24 -12.16 -7.77
CA VAL A 179 13.33 -11.22 -7.46
C VAL A 179 12.77 -9.84 -7.16
N LYS A 180 13.20 -9.25 -6.03
CA LYS A 180 12.95 -7.86 -5.64
C LYS A 180 14.08 -6.92 -6.07
N TYR A 181 13.75 -5.65 -6.15
CA TYR A 181 14.66 -4.53 -6.32
C TYR A 181 14.80 -3.76 -5.00
N ALA A 182 15.73 -2.79 -4.95
CA ALA A 182 16.00 -1.98 -3.75
C ALA A 182 14.85 -1.04 -3.36
N GLY A 183 13.94 -0.77 -4.31
CA GLY A 183 12.76 0.04 -4.13
C GLY A 183 11.87 0.02 -5.38
N GLU A 184 10.76 0.73 -5.31
CA GLU A 184 9.81 0.91 -6.40
C GLU A 184 9.17 2.30 -6.32
N ILE A 185 8.98 2.96 -7.46
CA ILE A 185 8.37 4.28 -7.56
C ILE A 185 6.99 4.10 -8.19
N HIS A 186 5.97 4.71 -7.60
CA HIS A 186 4.63 4.75 -8.15
C HIS A 186 4.31 6.16 -8.61
N PHE A 187 3.95 6.31 -9.88
CA PHE A 187 3.30 7.51 -10.38
C PHE A 187 1.81 7.23 -10.56
N VAL A 188 1.00 7.89 -9.75
CA VAL A 188 -0.45 7.69 -9.66
C VAL A 188 -1.15 8.70 -10.56
N TYR A 189 -2.03 8.18 -11.41
CA TYR A 189 -2.88 8.96 -12.29
C TYR A 189 -4.34 8.59 -12.11
N GLN A 190 -5.24 9.54 -12.36
CA GLN A 190 -6.68 9.33 -12.30
C GLN A 190 -7.36 9.90 -13.54
N ASN A 191 -8.30 9.15 -14.10
CA ASN A 191 -9.18 9.65 -15.14
C ASN A 191 -10.21 10.59 -14.51
N PRO A 192 -10.27 11.88 -14.88
CA PRO A 192 -11.15 12.85 -14.22
C PRO A 192 -12.64 12.63 -14.51
N VAL A 193 -12.99 11.83 -15.53
CA VAL A 193 -14.38 11.54 -15.92
C VAL A 193 -14.90 10.27 -15.24
N THR A 194 -14.08 9.22 -15.19
CA THR A 194 -14.49 7.90 -14.67
C THR A 194 -13.99 7.62 -13.25
N SER A 195 -13.12 8.47 -12.72
CA SER A 195 -12.37 8.27 -11.48
C SER A 195 -11.49 7.02 -11.45
N GLN A 196 -11.33 6.31 -12.58
CA GLN A 196 -10.46 5.15 -12.67
C GLN A 196 -9.00 5.55 -12.45
N ILE A 197 -8.28 4.75 -11.66
CA ILE A 197 -6.89 5.01 -11.29
C ILE A 197 -5.98 4.12 -12.14
N ALA A 198 -4.90 4.71 -12.63
CA ALA A 198 -3.79 4.01 -13.24
C ALA A 198 -2.50 4.29 -12.46
N VAL A 199 -1.69 3.28 -12.23
CA VAL A 199 -0.40 3.42 -11.56
C VAL A 199 0.71 2.95 -12.50
N LEU A 200 1.71 3.81 -12.67
CA LEU A 200 2.94 3.51 -13.38
C LEU A 200 4.02 3.19 -12.34
N GLY A 201 4.40 1.91 -12.26
CA GLY A 201 5.41 1.37 -11.35
C GLY A 201 6.78 1.25 -12.01
N MET A 202 7.81 1.69 -11.30
CA MET A 202 9.19 1.68 -11.77
C MET A 202 10.13 1.12 -10.71
N PHE A 203 10.86 0.05 -11.04
CA PHE A 203 11.83 -0.51 -10.11
C PHE A 203 13.02 0.43 -9.89
N MET A 204 13.48 0.49 -8.65
CA MET A 204 14.70 1.20 -8.25
C MET A 204 15.82 0.19 -8.05
N GLN A 205 16.79 0.18 -8.95
CA GLN A 205 17.97 -0.68 -8.83
C GLN A 205 19.08 0.07 -8.10
N SER A 206 19.59 -0.53 -7.02
CA SER A 206 20.79 -0.02 -6.35
C SER A 206 22.06 -0.49 -7.05
N TYR A 207 22.97 0.45 -7.29
CA TYR A 207 24.32 0.19 -7.77
C TYR A 207 25.33 0.22 -6.62
N LEU A 208 25.86 -0.95 -6.30
CA LEU A 208 26.87 -1.15 -5.26
C LEU A 208 28.30 -0.98 -5.79
N HIS A 209 28.70 0.20 -6.29
CA HIS A 209 30.13 0.56 -6.46
C HIS A 209 30.35 2.00 -6.97
N LYS A 210 30.92 2.88 -6.15
CA LYS A 210 31.34 4.23 -6.61
C LYS A 210 32.44 4.25 -7.68
N LYS A 211 33.17 3.13 -7.89
CA LYS A 211 34.45 3.13 -8.64
C LYS A 211 34.40 2.59 -10.07
N ARG A 212 33.27 2.05 -10.53
CA ARG A 212 33.18 1.38 -11.86
C ARG A 212 31.98 1.76 -12.71
N PHE A 213 30.94 2.35 -12.13
CA PHE A 213 29.86 2.93 -12.92
C PHE A 213 30.22 4.36 -13.27
N VAL A 214 30.43 4.62 -14.54
CA VAL A 214 30.48 5.98 -15.06
C VAL A 214 29.07 6.25 -15.55
N PHE A 215 28.30 7.04 -14.79
CA PHE A 215 27.05 7.58 -15.31
C PHE A 215 27.35 8.43 -16.55
N ASP A 216 26.42 8.39 -17.51
CA ASP A 216 26.45 9.37 -18.59
C ASP A 216 26.29 10.76 -17.97
N LYS A 217 27.20 11.68 -18.30
CA LYS A 217 27.15 13.06 -17.80
C LYS A 217 25.95 13.83 -18.36
N ASN A 218 25.28 13.29 -19.37
CA ASN A 218 24.09 13.87 -19.97
C ASN A 218 22.80 13.12 -19.57
N ASP A 219 22.86 12.28 -18.52
CA ASP A 219 21.68 11.60 -17.99
C ASP A 219 20.80 12.59 -17.18
N LEU A 220 19.88 13.25 -17.87
CA LEU A 220 18.96 14.22 -17.24
C LEU A 220 18.05 13.55 -16.20
N THR A 221 17.72 12.27 -16.35
CA THR A 221 16.92 11.52 -15.37
C THR A 221 17.70 11.41 -14.05
N ARG A 222 18.98 11.06 -14.15
CA ARG A 222 19.89 10.98 -13.00
C ARG A 222 20.00 12.31 -12.26
N ASP A 223 20.15 13.42 -12.99
CA ASP A 223 20.28 14.75 -12.40
C ASP A 223 19.01 15.15 -11.62
N GLU A 224 17.83 14.90 -12.19
CA GLU A 224 16.55 15.16 -11.52
C GLU A 224 16.39 14.34 -10.23
N TRP A 225 16.72 13.05 -10.30
CA TRP A 225 16.70 12.19 -9.11
C TRP A 225 17.75 12.57 -8.08
N HIS A 226 18.94 13.00 -8.48
CA HIS A 226 19.95 13.47 -7.55
C HIS A 226 19.46 14.69 -6.76
N ARG A 227 18.82 15.66 -7.44
CA ARG A 227 18.17 16.81 -6.78
C ARG A 227 17.04 16.36 -5.85
N TYR A 228 16.23 15.39 -6.28
CA TYR A 228 15.17 14.82 -5.44
C TYR A 228 15.75 14.24 -4.15
N PHE A 229 16.76 13.36 -4.24
CA PHE A 229 17.37 12.74 -3.06
C PHE A 229 18.08 13.74 -2.16
N ASP A 230 18.70 14.78 -2.73
CA ASP A 230 19.31 15.85 -1.93
C ASP A 230 18.25 16.67 -1.18
N THR A 231 17.13 16.98 -1.84
CA THR A 231 16.00 17.67 -1.23
C THR A 231 15.33 16.81 -0.16
N ALA A 232 15.14 15.52 -0.42
CA ALA A 232 14.56 14.55 0.50
C ALA A 232 15.36 14.41 1.81
N LYS A 233 16.63 14.85 1.84
CA LYS A 233 17.43 14.87 3.07
C LYS A 233 16.84 15.69 4.19
N THR A 234 16.03 16.71 3.85
CA THR A 234 15.42 17.61 4.82
C THR A 234 14.09 17.09 5.37
N LEU A 235 13.56 15.97 4.85
CA LEU A 235 12.23 15.45 5.16
C LEU A 235 12.28 14.30 6.18
N THR A 236 12.85 14.56 7.36
CA THR A 236 13.13 13.51 8.36
C THR A 236 11.95 13.19 9.26
N SER A 237 11.13 14.18 9.59
CA SER A 237 10.00 14.02 10.50
C SER A 237 8.69 13.85 9.73
N GLU A 238 7.75 13.10 10.32
CA GLU A 238 6.39 13.05 9.79
C GLU A 238 5.80 14.48 9.69
N ASN A 239 5.17 14.77 8.55
CA ASN A 239 4.65 16.07 8.15
C ASN A 239 5.66 17.12 7.70
N ASP A 240 6.97 16.84 7.71
CA ASP A 240 7.93 17.69 7.00
C ASP A 240 7.53 17.79 5.53
N SER A 241 7.58 19.00 4.98
CA SER A 241 7.28 19.25 3.57
C SER A 241 8.17 20.33 2.98
N ILE A 242 8.45 20.21 1.68
CA ILE A 242 9.29 21.14 0.95
C ILE A 242 8.84 21.27 -0.50
N LEU A 243 9.00 22.46 -1.06
CA LEU A 243 8.74 22.71 -2.48
C LEU A 243 9.88 22.11 -3.33
N PHE A 244 9.51 21.45 -4.42
CA PHE A 244 10.45 20.82 -5.36
C PHE A 244 9.97 21.03 -6.79
N ASP A 245 10.79 21.65 -7.64
CA ASP A 245 10.52 21.75 -9.08
C ASP A 245 11.20 20.62 -9.84
N SER A 246 10.47 19.98 -10.75
CA SER A 246 11.01 18.91 -11.59
C SER A 246 10.19 18.69 -12.85
N ASN A 247 10.81 18.06 -13.84
CA ASN A 247 10.09 17.52 -14.98
C ASN A 247 9.68 16.07 -14.70
N ILE A 248 8.38 15.80 -14.70
CA ILE A 248 7.83 14.48 -14.38
C ILE A 248 8.26 13.38 -15.35
N THR A 249 8.42 13.69 -16.64
CA THR A 249 8.84 12.71 -17.65
C THR A 249 10.31 12.35 -17.48
N LEU A 250 11.15 13.29 -17.02
CA LEU A 250 12.53 12.98 -16.62
C LEU A 250 12.57 12.12 -15.35
N LEU A 251 11.70 12.37 -14.36
CA LEU A 251 11.60 11.47 -13.19
C LEU A 251 11.18 10.04 -13.59
N MET A 252 10.34 9.89 -14.61
CA MET A 252 9.99 8.59 -15.18
C MET A 252 11.07 7.97 -16.07
N GLY A 253 12.12 8.70 -16.42
CA GLY A 253 13.15 8.23 -17.33
C GLY A 253 12.69 7.91 -18.76
N GLU A 254 13.65 7.51 -19.59
CA GLU A 254 13.46 7.46 -21.05
C GLU A 254 12.90 6.12 -21.56
N ASN A 255 12.91 5.07 -20.74
CA ASN A 255 12.67 3.69 -21.17
C ASN A 255 11.25 3.18 -20.92
N LEU A 256 10.26 3.97 -21.34
CA LEU A 256 8.83 3.72 -21.09
C LEU A 256 8.15 2.87 -22.18
N GLN A 257 8.93 2.10 -22.94
CA GLN A 257 8.43 1.32 -24.08
C GLN A 257 8.07 -0.12 -23.71
N ASP A 258 8.79 -0.74 -22.77
CA ASP A 258 8.57 -2.14 -22.39
C ASP A 258 7.94 -2.22 -20.99
N PHE A 259 6.73 -2.78 -20.89
CA PHE A 259 6.03 -2.90 -19.60
C PHE A 259 5.15 -4.14 -19.52
N TRP A 260 4.80 -4.48 -18.27
CA TRP A 260 3.71 -5.39 -17.92
C TRP A 260 2.46 -4.62 -17.51
N ARG A 261 1.29 -5.18 -17.81
CA ARG A 261 -0.03 -4.58 -17.53
C ARG A 261 -0.94 -5.59 -16.86
N TYR A 262 -1.58 -5.20 -15.76
CA TYR A 262 -2.63 -6.00 -15.12
C TYR A 262 -3.61 -5.10 -14.35
N GLU A 263 -4.73 -5.66 -13.92
CA GLU A 263 -5.69 -5.00 -13.02
C GLU A 263 -5.46 -5.49 -11.58
N GLY A 264 -5.34 -4.55 -10.66
CA GLY A 264 -4.91 -4.78 -9.29
C GLY A 264 -5.60 -3.89 -8.28
N SER A 265 -4.92 -3.60 -7.18
CA SER A 265 -5.41 -2.75 -6.10
C SER A 265 -4.44 -1.64 -5.75
N LEU A 266 -4.85 -0.74 -4.85
CA LEU A 266 -3.91 0.04 -4.06
C LEU A 266 -3.08 -0.92 -3.19
N THR A 267 -1.81 -0.60 -2.99
CA THR A 267 -0.89 -1.42 -2.17
C THR A 267 -0.85 -0.98 -0.70
N THR A 268 -1.64 0.03 -0.35
CA THR A 268 -1.87 0.51 1.00
C THR A 268 -3.36 0.54 1.30
N PRO A 269 -3.77 0.48 2.58
CA PRO A 269 -5.17 0.61 2.96
C PRO A 269 -5.82 1.87 2.37
N PRO A 270 -7.07 1.76 1.86
CA PRO A 270 -8.00 0.64 2.02
C PRO A 270 -7.85 -0.48 0.97
N CYS A 271 -6.74 -0.59 0.25
CA CYS A 271 -6.48 -1.67 -0.72
C CYS A 271 -7.55 -1.81 -1.81
N THR A 272 -8.12 -0.68 -2.24
CA THR A 272 -9.20 -0.64 -3.25
C THR A 272 -8.78 -1.30 -4.55
N GLU A 273 -9.59 -2.24 -5.05
CA GLU A 273 -9.37 -2.94 -6.33
C GLU A 273 -9.85 -2.13 -7.55
N GLY A 274 -9.42 -2.53 -8.75
CA GLY A 274 -9.75 -1.87 -10.01
C GLY A 274 -8.67 -0.90 -10.51
N ILE A 275 -7.47 -0.97 -9.93
CA ILE A 275 -6.32 -0.15 -10.31
C ILE A 275 -5.67 -0.73 -11.57
N ILE A 276 -5.46 0.10 -12.59
CA ILE A 276 -4.75 -0.32 -13.80
C ILE A 276 -3.24 -0.16 -13.58
N TRP A 277 -2.54 -1.27 -13.34
CA TRP A 277 -1.10 -1.28 -13.10
C TRP A 277 -0.30 -1.37 -14.39
N THR A 278 0.75 -0.58 -14.49
CA THR A 278 1.79 -0.66 -15.53
C THR A 278 3.14 -0.73 -14.86
N VAL A 279 3.81 -1.89 -14.91
CA VAL A 279 5.13 -2.06 -14.30
C VAL A 279 6.17 -2.06 -15.42
N PHE A 280 7.04 -1.05 -15.44
CA PHE A 280 8.05 -0.90 -16.49
C PHE A 280 9.19 -1.91 -16.32
N LYS A 281 9.64 -2.49 -17.44
CA LYS A 281 10.65 -3.56 -17.48
C LYS A 281 12.03 -3.08 -17.05
N ARG A 282 12.41 -1.85 -17.41
CA ARG A 282 13.74 -1.30 -17.13
C ARG A 282 13.70 -0.52 -15.81
N PRO A 283 14.56 -0.86 -14.83
CA PRO A 283 14.66 -0.09 -13.60
C PRO A 283 15.35 1.25 -13.82
N ILE A 284 15.10 2.22 -12.93
CA ILE A 284 15.97 3.37 -12.75
C ILE A 284 17.11 2.98 -11.82
N ILE A 285 18.35 3.34 -12.19
CA ILE A 285 19.54 3.00 -11.43
C ILE A 285 19.89 4.17 -10.49
N PHE A 286 20.07 3.85 -9.22
CA PHE A 286 20.47 4.78 -8.17
C PHE A 286 21.74 4.30 -7.48
N MET A 287 22.48 5.22 -6.89
CA MET A 287 23.62 4.88 -6.05
C MET A 287 23.14 4.43 -4.68
N GLU A 288 23.82 3.46 -4.07
CA GLU A 288 23.45 2.98 -2.73
C GLU A 288 23.44 4.10 -1.67
N GLU A 289 24.28 5.12 -1.85
CA GLU A 289 24.29 6.28 -0.97
C GLU A 289 23.00 7.13 -1.01
N GLU A 290 22.21 7.04 -2.07
CA GLU A 290 20.94 7.76 -2.18
C GLU A 290 19.84 7.07 -1.38
N PHE A 291 19.81 5.74 -1.37
CA PHE A 291 18.93 4.99 -0.49
C PHE A 291 19.30 5.12 0.98
N LYS A 292 20.59 5.31 1.29
CA LYS A 292 21.05 5.38 2.68
C LYS A 292 20.31 6.45 3.48
N HIS A 293 20.05 7.62 2.89
CA HIS A 293 19.30 8.66 3.59
C HIS A 293 17.89 8.20 3.94
N LEU A 294 17.17 7.62 2.98
CA LEU A 294 15.81 7.12 3.17
C LEU A 294 15.73 6.08 4.28
N ARG A 295 16.65 5.10 4.25
CA ARG A 295 16.68 3.97 5.21
C ARG A 295 17.08 4.38 6.62
N ASP A 296 17.99 5.35 6.75
CA ASP A 296 18.51 5.76 8.06
C ASP A 296 17.61 6.78 8.77
N ASN A 297 16.90 7.63 8.02
CA ASN A 297 16.28 8.85 8.58
C ASN A 297 14.78 8.98 8.37
N VAL A 298 14.17 8.16 7.50
CA VAL A 298 12.71 8.16 7.28
C VAL A 298 12.14 6.90 7.93
N TYR A 299 12.22 5.74 7.26
CA TYR A 299 11.87 4.41 7.81
C TYR A 299 12.65 3.31 7.04
N PHE A 300 12.78 2.10 7.60
CA PHE A 300 13.60 1.02 7.02
C PHE A 300 12.85 0.06 6.08
N GLU A 301 11.53 -0.07 6.21
CA GLU A 301 10.66 -0.85 5.31
C GLU A 301 9.28 -0.20 5.20
N ASP A 302 8.83 0.05 3.96
CA ASP A 302 7.54 0.67 3.68
C ASP A 302 6.79 0.00 2.51
N TYR A 303 6.95 -1.31 2.32
CA TYR A 303 6.41 -2.04 1.18
C TYR A 303 5.47 -3.19 1.59
N ARG A 304 4.43 -3.45 0.80
CA ARG A 304 3.59 -4.64 0.91
C ARG A 304 4.23 -5.84 0.19
N GLY A 305 4.06 -7.04 0.73
CA GLY A 305 4.48 -8.29 0.05
C GLY A 305 3.62 -8.63 -1.19
N PRO A 306 4.13 -9.46 -2.12
CA PRO A 306 3.36 -9.89 -3.28
C PRO A 306 2.09 -10.64 -2.87
N GLN A 307 1.00 -10.34 -3.56
CA GLN A 307 -0.32 -10.90 -3.34
C GLN A 307 -0.61 -11.98 -4.41
N PRO A 308 -1.47 -12.98 -4.10
CA PRO A 308 -1.76 -14.04 -5.05
C PRO A 308 -2.38 -13.51 -6.35
N LEU A 309 -1.91 -14.03 -7.50
CA LEU A 309 -2.42 -13.61 -8.82
C LEU A 309 -3.88 -14.00 -9.05
N TYR A 310 -4.33 -15.10 -8.44
CA TYR A 310 -5.64 -15.72 -8.68
C TYR A 310 -5.89 -15.94 -10.18
N ASN A 311 -7.06 -15.55 -10.69
CA ASN A 311 -7.45 -15.76 -12.10
C ASN A 311 -7.06 -14.59 -13.01
N ARG A 312 -6.24 -13.65 -12.54
CA ARG A 312 -5.84 -12.46 -13.32
C ARG A 312 -4.80 -12.83 -14.37
N THR A 313 -4.83 -12.11 -15.50
CA THR A 313 -3.83 -12.22 -16.55
C THR A 313 -2.90 -11.03 -16.51
N VAL A 314 -1.60 -11.29 -16.54
CA VAL A 314 -0.57 -10.26 -16.73
C VAL A 314 -0.20 -10.20 -18.21
N TYR A 315 -0.38 -9.02 -18.81
CA TYR A 315 -0.01 -8.76 -20.19
C TYR A 315 1.39 -8.15 -20.26
N ARG A 316 2.06 -8.30 -21.40
CA ARG A 316 3.29 -7.57 -21.77
C ARG A 316 3.17 -7.00 -23.17
N ASN A 317 3.79 -5.85 -23.41
CA ASN A 317 3.75 -5.19 -24.73
C ASN A 317 5.00 -5.40 -25.59
N PHE A 318 6.01 -6.10 -25.07
CA PHE A 318 7.25 -6.42 -25.77
C PHE A 318 7.33 -7.92 -26.06
N HIS A 319 8.00 -8.31 -27.15
CA HIS A 319 8.26 -9.71 -27.44
C HIS A 319 9.30 -10.26 -26.46
N SER A 320 9.03 -11.44 -25.89
CA SER A 320 10.03 -12.14 -25.08
C SER A 320 11.26 -12.42 -25.96
N GLU A 321 12.44 -12.02 -25.49
CA GLU A 321 13.72 -12.39 -26.09
C GLU A 321 13.88 -13.90 -25.97
N LYS A 322 13.37 -14.64 -26.96
CA LYS A 322 13.24 -16.11 -27.00
C LYS A 322 12.46 -16.68 -25.80
N LEU A 323 11.21 -17.09 -26.07
CA LEU A 323 10.59 -18.14 -25.26
C LEU A 323 11.58 -19.32 -25.20
N SER A 324 12.11 -19.64 -24.01
CA SER A 324 12.46 -21.04 -23.76
C SER A 324 11.16 -21.81 -23.99
N SER A 325 11.21 -22.82 -24.86
CA SER A 325 10.08 -23.62 -25.34
C SER A 325 9.42 -24.44 -24.22
N ILE A 326 8.77 -23.77 -23.28
CA ILE A 326 7.90 -24.40 -22.30
C ILE A 326 6.64 -23.54 -22.20
N PRO A 327 5.61 -23.83 -23.00
CA PRO A 327 4.26 -23.53 -22.60
C PRO A 327 3.90 -24.60 -21.57
N ASP A 328 3.86 -24.27 -20.30
CA ASP A 328 2.91 -25.00 -19.48
C ASP A 328 2.30 -24.07 -18.44
N TYR A 329 1.07 -23.67 -18.73
CA TYR A 329 0.12 -23.12 -17.78
C TYR A 329 0.10 -23.94 -16.47
N ASN A 330 0.39 -25.25 -16.53
CA ASN A 330 0.55 -26.11 -15.36
C ASN A 330 1.76 -25.77 -14.47
N ARG A 331 2.85 -25.21 -14.99
CA ARG A 331 4.01 -24.79 -14.18
C ARG A 331 3.71 -23.51 -13.39
N CYS A 332 2.93 -22.59 -13.98
CA CYS A 332 2.41 -21.42 -13.27
C CYS A 332 1.41 -21.83 -12.17
N LEU A 333 0.60 -22.87 -12.41
CA LEU A 333 -0.31 -23.43 -11.40
C LEU A 333 0.42 -24.17 -10.26
N LEU A 334 1.58 -24.79 -10.53
CA LEU A 334 2.37 -25.48 -9.51
C LEU A 334 3.03 -24.50 -8.54
N ASP A 335 3.53 -23.35 -8.99
CA ASP A 335 4.01 -22.29 -8.08
C ASP A 335 2.85 -21.69 -7.26
N PHE A 336 1.67 -21.53 -7.86
CA PHE A 336 0.45 -21.11 -7.15
C PHE A 336 0.01 -22.14 -6.07
N GLN A 337 0.11 -23.44 -6.37
CA GLN A 337 -0.15 -24.49 -5.38
C GLN A 337 0.93 -24.55 -4.29
N TYR A 338 2.18 -24.23 -4.62
CA TYR A 338 3.28 -24.19 -3.66
C TYR A 338 3.14 -23.02 -2.67
N GLU A 339 2.78 -21.81 -3.12
CA GLU A 339 2.48 -20.70 -2.20
C GLU A 339 1.27 -20.99 -1.31
N LYS A 340 0.21 -21.59 -1.87
CA LYS A 340 -0.96 -22.02 -1.09
C LYS A 340 -0.60 -23.12 -0.08
N ALA A 341 0.28 -24.04 -0.44
CA ALA A 341 0.80 -25.07 0.46
C ALA A 341 1.69 -24.48 1.57
N MET A 342 2.52 -23.48 1.26
CA MET A 342 3.35 -22.78 2.26
C MET A 342 2.52 -21.93 3.24
N ASN A 343 1.44 -21.30 2.78
CA ASN A 343 0.48 -20.63 3.67
C ASN A 343 -0.34 -21.61 4.51
N ILE A 344 -0.64 -22.80 3.99
CA ILE A 344 -1.22 -23.88 4.80
C ILE A 344 -0.19 -24.36 5.84
N ILE A 345 1.09 -24.50 5.49
CA ILE A 345 2.16 -24.87 6.42
C ILE A 345 2.42 -23.79 7.48
N SER A 346 2.30 -22.49 7.16
CA SER A 346 2.39 -21.42 8.16
C SER A 346 1.18 -21.41 9.10
N LEU A 347 -0.03 -21.68 8.59
CA LEU A 347 -1.22 -21.91 9.41
C LEU A 347 -1.05 -23.12 10.34
N PHE A 348 -0.45 -24.22 9.85
CA PHE A 348 -0.05 -25.36 10.68
C PHE A 348 1.12 -25.05 11.63
N GLY A 349 1.99 -24.09 11.29
CA GLY A 349 3.07 -23.59 12.13
C GLY A 349 2.56 -22.82 13.35
N VAL A 350 1.52 -22.01 13.16
CA VAL A 350 0.81 -21.30 14.25
C VAL A 350 0.02 -22.29 15.11
N ILE A 351 -0.60 -23.32 14.51
CA ILE A 351 -1.26 -24.41 15.25
C ILE A 351 -0.24 -25.28 16.02
N ASN A 352 1.02 -25.37 15.56
CA ASN A 352 2.05 -26.20 16.19
C ASN A 352 2.64 -25.61 17.48
N CYS A 353 2.56 -24.30 17.71
CA CYS A 353 3.02 -23.71 18.98
C CYS A 353 2.05 -23.98 20.14
N THR A 354 0.74 -23.98 19.87
CA THR A 354 -0.28 -24.32 20.87
C THR A 354 -0.37 -25.84 21.08
N ALA A 355 -0.24 -26.63 20.01
CA ALA A 355 -0.27 -28.10 20.09
C ALA A 355 0.97 -28.71 20.78
N ARG A 356 2.19 -28.17 20.58
CA ARG A 356 3.39 -28.61 21.32
C ARG A 356 3.28 -28.33 22.82
N SER A 357 2.72 -27.18 23.18
CA SER A 357 2.49 -26.82 24.59
C SER A 357 1.46 -27.73 25.23
N PHE A 358 0.40 -28.10 24.50
CA PHE A 358 -0.63 -29.04 24.97
C PHE A 358 -0.12 -30.48 25.10
N PHE A 359 0.67 -30.97 24.13
CA PHE A 359 1.28 -32.30 24.21
C PHE A 359 2.30 -32.40 25.34
N PHE A 360 3.11 -31.36 25.56
CA PHE A 360 4.04 -31.31 26.69
C PHE A 360 3.28 -31.33 28.03
N PHE A 361 2.16 -30.60 28.13
CA PHE A 361 1.32 -30.59 29.31
C PHE A 361 0.69 -31.98 29.60
N LEU A 362 0.20 -32.67 28.57
CA LEU A 362 -0.31 -34.03 28.70
C LEU A 362 0.78 -35.04 29.09
N LEU A 363 1.99 -34.88 28.55
CA LEU A 363 3.14 -35.73 28.90
C LEU A 363 3.52 -35.56 30.39
N VAL A 364 3.53 -34.31 30.88
CA VAL A 364 3.81 -34.00 32.29
C VAL A 364 2.73 -34.61 33.19
N ILE A 365 1.45 -34.47 32.85
CA ILE A 365 0.35 -35.11 33.60
C ILE A 365 0.51 -36.63 33.63
N TYR A 366 0.84 -37.25 32.50
CA TYR A 366 1.05 -38.69 32.42
C TYR A 366 2.18 -39.17 33.35
N PHE A 367 3.31 -38.46 33.40
CA PHE A 367 4.42 -38.79 34.30
C PHE A 367 4.06 -38.56 35.78
N ILE A 368 3.29 -37.53 36.10
CA ILE A 368 2.78 -37.30 37.47
C ILE A 368 1.87 -38.46 37.91
N LEU A 369 0.97 -38.93 37.04
CA LEU A 369 0.08 -40.06 37.33
C LEU A 369 0.86 -41.36 37.52
N LEU A 370 1.86 -41.63 36.67
CA LEU A 370 2.74 -42.79 36.85
C LEU A 370 3.52 -42.73 38.16
N PHE A 371 4.00 -41.55 38.56
CA PHE A 371 4.70 -41.37 39.82
C PHE A 371 3.77 -41.59 41.02
N ILE A 372 2.54 -41.07 40.98
CA ILE A 372 1.53 -41.31 42.02
C ILE A 372 1.22 -42.81 42.12
N LEU A 373 0.99 -43.48 41.00
CA LEU A 373 0.76 -44.94 40.98
C LEU A 373 1.96 -45.69 41.57
N PHE A 374 3.18 -45.34 41.19
CA PHE A 374 4.39 -45.95 41.73
C PHE A 374 4.48 -45.78 43.26
N VAL A 375 4.20 -44.59 43.78
CA VAL A 375 4.18 -44.33 45.24
C VAL A 375 3.08 -45.14 45.93
N VAL A 376 1.88 -45.21 45.35
CA VAL A 376 0.77 -46.01 45.88
C VAL A 376 1.11 -47.50 45.91
N PHE A 377 1.66 -48.05 44.83
CA PHE A 377 2.11 -49.45 44.79
C PHE A 377 3.23 -49.72 45.80
N ARG A 378 4.17 -48.80 45.96
CA ARG A 378 5.25 -48.94 46.95
C ARG A 378 4.69 -48.92 48.38
N LYS A 379 3.70 -48.06 48.66
CA LYS A 379 3.03 -47.98 49.96
C LYS A 379 2.17 -49.21 50.26
N MET A 380 1.47 -49.75 49.25
CA MET A 380 0.75 -51.02 49.37
C MET A 380 1.70 -52.19 49.62
N ARG A 381 2.84 -52.25 48.92
CA ARG A 381 3.87 -53.29 49.13
C ARG A 381 4.43 -53.23 50.56
N TYR A 382 4.75 -52.04 51.05
CA TYR A 382 5.17 -51.83 52.44
C TYR A 382 4.10 -52.22 53.46
N SER A 383 2.81 -51.96 53.20
CA SER A 383 1.72 -52.35 54.09
C SER A 383 1.47 -53.86 54.11
N VAL A 384 1.69 -54.54 52.97
CA VAL A 384 1.57 -56.02 52.87
C VAL A 384 2.75 -56.71 53.54
N GLU A 385 3.96 -56.16 53.43
CA GLU A 385 5.14 -56.69 54.13
C GLU A 385 5.07 -56.46 55.65
N ARG A 386 4.54 -55.31 56.11
CA ARG A 386 4.36 -55.06 57.55
C ARG A 386 3.31 -56.00 58.18
N LYS A 387 2.23 -56.33 57.49
CA LYS A 387 1.21 -57.31 57.93
C LYS A 387 1.69 -58.78 57.93
N LYS A 388 2.85 -59.08 57.34
CA LYS A 388 3.46 -60.42 57.39
C LYS A 388 4.45 -60.59 58.55
N ASN A 389 4.84 -59.49 59.20
CA ASN A 389 5.84 -59.46 60.27
C ASN A 389 5.25 -59.07 61.65
N GLU A 390 3.92 -58.91 61.72
CA GLU A 390 3.10 -58.92 62.95
C GLU A 390 2.33 -60.24 62.97
#